data_AF-A0A660UYN1-F1
#
_entry.id   AF-A0A660UYN1-F1
#
_cell.length_a   1.000
_cell.length_b   1.000
_cell.length_c   1.000
_cell.angle_alpha   90.00
_cell.angle_beta   90.00
_cell.angle_gamma   90.00
#
_symmetry.space_group_name_H-M   'P 1'
#
loop_
_entity.id
_entity.type
_entity.pdbx_description
1 polymer ?
#
loop_
_entity_poly.entity_id
_entity_poly.type
_entity_poly.pdbx_seq_one_letter_code
_entity_poly.pdbx_strand_id
1 'polypeptide(L)' 'MIIVTGGAGFIGSAIVAGLNSRGIDDIVVVDILGFDEKWKNLRRLRFADYIEGSDFLEMLTAGK' A
#
# COMPACT_ATOMS: atom_id res chain seq x y z
N MET A 1 11.08 -1.64 6.61
CA MET A 1 9.70 -1.92 6.21
C MET A 1 8.76 -0.85 6.74
N ILE A 2 8.07 -0.14 5.83
CA ILE A 2 7.00 0.82 6.15
C ILE A 2 5.67 0.25 5.65
N ILE A 3 4.61 0.33 6.47
CA ILE A 3 3.25 -0.05 6.05
C ILE A 3 2.44 1.21 5.76
N VAL A 4 1.81 1.27 4.58
CA VAL A 4 0.91 2.38 4.20
C VAL A 4 -0.48 1.81 3.95
N THR A 5 -1.37 1.98 4.93
CA THR A 5 -2.80 1.66 4.81
C THR A 5 -3.51 2.73 3.99
N GLY A 6 -4.46 2.33 3.12
CA GLY A 6 -5.08 3.25 2.16
C GLY A 6 -4.09 3.72 1.08
N GLY A 7 -3.05 2.93 0.79
CA GLY A 7 -1.94 3.30 -0.08
C GLY A 7 -2.27 3.42 -1.58
N ALA A 8 -3.38 2.82 -2.04
CA ALA A 8 -3.93 3.04 -3.38
C ALA A 8 -4.84 4.28 -3.46
N GLY A 9 -5.27 4.82 -2.32
CA GLY A 9 -6.00 6.08 -2.23
C GLY A 9 -5.19 7.31 -2.65
N PHE A 10 -5.85 8.46 -2.77
CA PHE A 10 -5.21 9.71 -3.20
C PHE A 10 -4.04 10.13 -2.29
N ILE A 11 -4.25 10.18 -0.98
CA ILE A 11 -3.22 10.59 -0.03
C ILE A 11 -2.17 9.48 0.15
N GLY A 12 -2.61 8.23 0.28
CA GLY A 12 -1.70 7.10 0.49
C GLY A 12 -0.72 6.94 -0.68
N SER A 13 -1.18 7.04 -1.92
CA SER A 13 -0.30 6.96 -3.09
C SER A 13 0.68 8.13 -3.17
N ALA A 14 0.28 9.34 -2.75
CA ALA A 14 1.18 10.49 -2.63
C ALA A 14 2.25 10.30 -1.55
N ILE A 15 1.91 9.67 -0.42
CA ILE A 15 2.87 9.30 0.63
C ILE A 15 3.89 8.30 0.09
N VAL A 16 3.43 7.23 -0.57
CA VAL A 16 4.31 6.23 -1.19
C VAL A 16 5.22 6.87 -2.25
N ALA A 17 4.68 7.77 -3.08
CA ALA A 17 5.49 8.52 -4.04
C ALA A 17 6.57 9.40 -3.36
N GLY A 18 6.22 10.05 -2.25
CA GLY A 18 7.15 10.83 -1.43
C GLY A 18 8.23 9.99 -0.74
N LEU A 19 7.92 8.75 -0.36
CA LEU A 19 8.90 7.79 0.16
C LEU A 19 9.83 7.32 -0.95
N ASN A 20 9.26 6.98 -2.11
CA ASN A 20 10.01 6.58 -3.30
C ASN A 20 11.02 7.63 -3.74
N SER A 21 10.66 8.92 -3.73
CA SER A 21 11.58 10.01 -4.10
C SER A 21 12.76 10.15 -3.14
N ARG A 22 12.64 9.61 -1.92
CA ARG A 22 13.71 9.53 -0.91
C ARG A 22 14.51 8.22 -0.96
N GLY A 23 14.27 7.39 -1.97
CA GLY A 23 14.93 6.09 -2.12
C GLY A 23 14.37 5.00 -1.21
N ILE A 24 13.18 5.19 -0.63
CA ILE A 24 12.51 4.19 0.21
C ILE A 24 11.48 3.45 -0.64
N ASP A 25 11.69 2.16 -0.82
CA ASP A 25 10.83 1.24 -1.59
C ASP A 25 10.45 -0.03 -0.83
N ASP A 26 11.10 -0.33 0.30
CA ASP A 26 10.69 -1.36 1.27
C ASP A 26 9.40 -0.96 2.02
N ILE A 27 8.31 -0.94 1.24
CA ILE A 27 6.97 -0.48 1.59
C ILE A 27 5.97 -1.61 1.31
N VAL A 28 5.11 -1.89 2.28
CA VAL A 28 3.93 -2.73 2.09
C VAL A 28 2.71 -1.82 2.00
N VAL A 29 2.00 -1.89 0.87
CA VAL A 29 0.74 -1.17 0.68
C VAL A 29 -0.41 -2.06 1.16
N VAL A 30 -1.28 -1.51 2.00
CA VAL A 30 -2.52 -2.18 2.41
C VAL A 30 -3.70 -1.35 1.91
N ASP A 31 -4.59 -1.92 1.10
CA ASP A 31 -5.78 -1.22 0.62
C ASP A 31 -6.91 -2.21 0.28
N ILE A 32 -8.02 -1.67 -0.23
CA ILE A 32 -9.13 -2.43 -0.81
C ILE A 32 -9.30 -1.91 -2.25
N LEU A 33 -8.75 -2.63 -3.22
CA LEU A 33 -8.78 -2.21 -4.63
C LEU A 33 -10.15 -2.41 -5.28
N GLY A 34 -10.93 -3.40 -4.82
CA GLY A 34 -12.27 -3.67 -5.33
C GLY A 34 -12.36 -3.68 -6.87
N PHE A 35 -13.40 -3.05 -7.41
CA PHE A 35 -13.62 -2.90 -8.86
C PHE A 35 -13.36 -1.48 -9.39
N ASP A 36 -12.84 -0.59 -8.54
CA ASP A 36 -12.61 0.80 -8.92
C ASP A 36 -11.27 0.98 -9.63
N GLU A 37 -10.96 2.22 -10.04
CA GLU A 37 -9.73 2.51 -10.76
C GLU A 37 -8.55 2.92 -9.84
N LYS A 38 -8.66 2.80 -8.50
CA LYS A 38 -7.60 3.23 -7.57
C LYS A 38 -6.29 2.47 -7.75
N TRP A 39 -6.35 1.23 -8.24
CA TRP A 39 -5.15 0.44 -8.56
C TRP A 39 -4.22 1.16 -9.55
N LYS A 40 -4.77 2.07 -10.37
CA LYS A 40 -3.96 2.88 -11.30
C LYS A 40 -2.99 3.82 -10.58
N ASN A 41 -3.30 4.23 -9.35
CA ASN A 41 -2.42 5.08 -8.54
C ASN A 41 -1.13 4.33 -8.15
N LEU A 42 -1.17 3.00 -8.08
CA LEU A 42 -0.02 2.16 -7.71
C LEU A 42 0.93 1.87 -8.89
N ARG A 43 0.46 1.96 -10.14
CA ARG A 43 1.22 1.53 -11.34
C ARG A 43 2.61 2.15 -11.52
N ARG A 44 2.85 3.34 -10.96
CA ARG A 44 4.11 4.07 -11.11
C ARG A 44 4.94 4.13 -9.82
N LEU A 45 4.46 3.46 -8.76
CA LEU A 45 5.09 3.45 -7.46
C LEU A 45 5.98 2.21 -7.32
N ARG A 46 6.98 2.32 -6.46
CA ARG A 46 7.85 1.22 -6.04
C ARG A 46 7.45 0.83 -4.62
N PHE A 47 7.07 -0.40 -4.43
CA PHE A 47 6.71 -0.96 -3.13
C PHE A 47 7.06 -2.45 -3.17
N ALA A 48 7.36 -3.01 -2.01
CA ALA A 48 7.76 -4.40 -1.87
C ALA A 48 6.58 -5.35 -2.07
N ASP A 49 5.41 -4.99 -1.52
CA ASP A 49 4.22 -5.84 -1.61
C ASP A 49 2.91 -5.07 -1.46
N TYR A 50 1.82 -5.70 -1.89
CA TYR A 50 0.44 -5.26 -1.66
C TYR A 50 -0.33 -6.34 -0.91
N ILE A 51 -1.05 -5.94 0.14
CA ILE A 51 -1.90 -6.84 0.93
C ILE A 51 -3.33 -6.29 0.91
N GLU A 52 -4.30 -7.17 0.65
CA GLU A 52 -5.71 -6.81 0.75
C GLU A 52 -6.09 -6.51 2.21
N GLY A 53 -6.93 -5.49 2.43
CA GLY A 53 -7.28 -5.04 3.78
C GLY A 53 -7.86 -6.12 4.68
N SER A 54 -8.62 -7.08 4.12
CA SER A 54 -9.13 -8.24 4.86
C SER A 54 -8.00 -9.14 5.35
N ASP A 55 -7.06 -9.46 4.46
CA ASP A 55 -5.97 -10.38 4.72
C ASP A 55 -5.02 -9.78 5.77
N PHE A 56 -4.77 -8.47 5.68
CA PHE A 56 -3.99 -7.74 6.67
C PHE A 56 -4.63 -7.79 8.07
N LEU A 57 -5.96 -7.65 8.15
CA LEU A 57 -6.67 -7.76 9.43
C LEU A 57 -6.57 -9.18 10.02
N GLU A 58 -6.67 -10.21 9.18
CA GLU A 58 -6.47 -11.60 9.61
C GLU A 58 -5.04 -11.84 10.13
N MET A 59 -4.03 -11.29 9.46
CA MET A 59 -2.63 -11.37 9.91
C MET A 59 -2.44 -10.75 11.30
N LEU A 60 -2.96 -9.53 11.49
CA LEU A 60 -2.87 -8.82 12.78
C LEU A 60 -3.56 -9.57 13.92
N THR A 61 -4.74 -10.14 13.65
CA THR A 61 -5.50 -10.89 14.66
C THR A 61 -4.88 -12.25 14.97
N ALA A 62 -4.18 -12.85 14.00
CA ALA A 62 -3.39 -14.06 14.21
C ALA A 62 -2.05 -13.84 14.94
N GLY A 63 -1.69 -12.58 15.25
CA GLY A 63 -0.41 -12.24 15.88
C GLY A 63 0.80 -12.47 14.97
N LYS A 64 0.59 -12.38 13.65
CA LYS A 64 1.62 -12.53 12.62
C LYS A 64 2.12 -11.17 12.12
#